data_AF-A0A8H5XRE0-F1
#
_entry.id   AF-A0A8H5XRE0-F1
#
_cell.length_a   1.000
_cell.length_b   1.000
_cell.length_c   1.000
_cell.angle_alpha   90.00
_cell.angle_beta   90.00
_cell.angle_gamma   90.00
#
_symmetry.space_group_name_H-M   'P 1'
#
loop_
_entity.id
_entity.type
_entity.pdbx_description
1 polymer ?
#
loop_
_entity_poly.entity_id
_entity_poly.type
_entity_poly.pdbx_seq_one_letter_code
_entity_poly.pdbx_strand_id
1 'polypeptide(L)'
;MTAMKPILTPTLLAAIRKQPNLPRNTWYFVTATTLSALNRPDELPEVFKNAIEEGSETTGNGIPSRDDQLRISRRLREALLKASAVGGMPKVPRPRSINALMSLKSATPEYLLDEPGMGTSLRHKDIHDTALAQVLERGQVFFDAIYGKISRRIMGQLDQSGAPDLGLLARLTYGYVLSNTDVLTPAETSFVLIASLIPQDVSVFSEQPLGCTKTMCNAEAKL
;
A
#
# COMPACT_ATOMS: atom_id res chain seq x y z
N MET A 1 23.43 -18.25 0.29
CA MET A 1 22.29 -17.88 1.16
C MET A 1 21.42 -19.11 1.30
N THR A 2 21.10 -19.56 2.51
CA THR A 2 20.18 -20.69 2.72
C THR A 2 18.77 -20.25 2.34
N ALA A 3 18.20 -20.86 1.29
CA ALA A 3 16.81 -20.64 0.91
C ALA A 3 15.91 -21.03 2.08
N MET A 4 15.28 -20.04 2.71
CA MET A 4 14.36 -20.27 3.81
C MET A 4 13.11 -20.95 3.26
N LYS A 5 12.51 -21.87 4.04
CA LYS A 5 11.32 -22.63 3.62
C LYS A 5 10.21 -21.65 3.17
N PRO A 6 9.63 -21.82 1.96
CA PRO A 6 8.60 -20.93 1.45
C PRO A 6 7.34 -21.02 2.32
N ILE A 7 6.74 -19.87 2.61
CA ILE A 7 5.49 -19.76 3.36
C ILE A 7 4.29 -19.85 2.41
N LEU A 8 4.40 -19.22 1.24
CA LEU A 8 3.42 -19.33 0.16
C LEU A 8 3.40 -20.75 -0.43
N THR A 9 2.38 -21.52 -0.06
CA THR A 9 1.98 -22.71 -0.81
C THR A 9 0.87 -22.34 -1.80
N PRO A 10 0.71 -23.06 -2.93
CA PRO A 10 -0.41 -22.86 -3.84
C PRO A 10 -1.78 -22.97 -3.14
N THR A 11 -1.89 -23.87 -2.16
CA THR A 11 -3.07 -24.04 -1.31
C THR A 11 -3.35 -22.79 -0.46
N LEU A 12 -2.33 -22.18 0.15
CA LEU A 12 -2.47 -20.95 0.91
C LEU A 12 -2.87 -19.77 0.02
N LEU A 13 -2.25 -19.63 -1.16
CA LEU A 13 -2.64 -18.62 -2.14
C LEU A 13 -4.10 -18.79 -2.59
N ALA A 14 -4.54 -20.02 -2.88
CA ALA A 14 -5.91 -20.32 -3.23
C ALA A 14 -6.90 -20.04 -2.08
N ALA A 15 -6.49 -20.25 -0.83
CA ALA A 15 -7.30 -19.91 0.35
C ALA A 15 -7.45 -18.39 0.53
N ILE A 16 -6.35 -17.62 0.40
CA ILE A 16 -6.37 -16.15 0.47
C ILE A 16 -7.28 -15.55 -0.62
N ARG A 17 -7.23 -16.09 -1.85
CA ARG A 17 -8.10 -15.64 -2.96
C ARG A 17 -9.58 -15.93 -2.71
N LYS A 18 -9.90 -17.06 -2.08
CA LYS A 18 -11.28 -17.50 -1.78
C LYS A 18 -11.83 -16.92 -0.48
N GLN A 19 -11.12 -16.00 0.17
CA GLN A 19 -11.56 -15.39 1.41
C GLN A 19 -12.88 -14.61 1.20
N PRO A 20 -13.95 -14.91 1.97
CA PRO A 20 -15.24 -14.25 1.79
C PRO A 20 -15.13 -12.75 2.03
N ASN A 21 -15.86 -11.98 1.22
CA ASN A 21 -15.92 -10.51 1.23
C ASN A 21 -14.61 -9.77 0.88
N LEU A 22 -13.56 -10.46 0.40
CA LEU A 22 -12.38 -9.79 -0.13
C LEU A 22 -12.69 -9.19 -1.52
N PRO A 23 -12.46 -7.88 -1.77
CA PRO A 23 -12.70 -7.30 -3.09
C PRO A 23 -11.80 -7.92 -4.17
N ARG A 24 -12.32 -8.02 -5.40
CA ARG A 24 -11.54 -8.52 -6.55
C ARG A 24 -10.27 -7.68 -6.74
N ASN A 25 -9.19 -8.31 -7.20
CA ASN A 25 -7.91 -7.65 -7.48
C ASN A 25 -7.28 -6.91 -6.28
N THR A 26 -7.59 -7.34 -5.05
CA THR A 26 -7.02 -6.79 -3.79
C THR A 26 -6.04 -7.74 -3.09
N TRP A 27 -6.19 -9.06 -3.29
CA TRP A 27 -5.45 -10.07 -2.54
C TRP A 27 -3.92 -9.97 -2.69
N TYR A 28 -3.41 -9.65 -3.89
CA TYR A 28 -1.98 -9.70 -4.18
C TYR A 28 -1.20 -8.60 -3.46
N PHE A 29 -1.71 -7.37 -3.41
CA PHE A 29 -1.00 -6.27 -2.75
C PHE A 29 -1.13 -6.33 -1.22
N VAL A 30 -2.24 -6.85 -0.70
CA VAL A 30 -2.38 -7.20 0.73
C VAL A 30 -1.35 -8.27 1.11
N THR A 31 -1.27 -9.36 0.35
CA THR A 31 -0.31 -10.46 0.58
C THR A 31 1.14 -9.96 0.48
N ALA A 32 1.46 -9.16 -0.55
CA ALA A 32 2.77 -8.55 -0.73
C ALA A 32 3.16 -7.64 0.45
N THR A 33 2.20 -6.87 0.98
CA THR A 33 2.41 -6.00 2.14
C THR A 33 2.70 -6.82 3.41
N THR A 34 1.90 -7.86 3.66
CA THR A 34 2.09 -8.79 4.79
C THR A 34 3.46 -9.47 4.73
N LEU A 35 3.87 -9.96 3.56
CA LEU A 35 5.19 -10.59 3.36
C LEU A 35 6.35 -9.59 3.55
N SER A 36 6.19 -8.35 3.07
CA SER A 36 7.15 -7.27 3.31
C SER A 36 7.30 -6.95 4.80
N ALA A 37 6.19 -6.88 5.55
CA ALA A 37 6.19 -6.68 7.00
C ALA A 37 6.86 -7.85 7.75
N LEU A 38 6.61 -9.09 7.33
CA LEU A 38 7.26 -10.31 7.82
C LEU A 38 8.73 -10.48 7.38
N ASN A 39 9.30 -9.50 6.66
CA ASN A 39 10.66 -9.55 6.13
C ASN A 39 10.90 -10.75 5.17
N ARG A 40 9.91 -11.03 4.31
CA ARG A 40 9.90 -12.09 3.28
C ARG A 40 9.81 -11.55 1.85
N PRO A 41 10.74 -10.70 1.39
CA PRO A 41 10.70 -10.14 0.04
C PRO A 41 10.96 -11.18 -1.06
N ASP A 42 11.56 -12.33 -0.73
CA ASP A 42 11.90 -13.40 -1.68
C ASP A 42 10.66 -14.09 -2.28
N GLU A 43 9.50 -13.98 -1.61
CA GLU A 43 8.24 -14.62 -2.02
C GLU A 43 7.34 -13.68 -2.87
N LEU A 44 7.71 -12.40 -3.01
CA LEU A 44 6.98 -11.41 -3.82
C LEU A 44 6.91 -11.74 -5.33
N PRO A 45 7.96 -12.28 -5.99
CA PRO A 45 7.89 -12.70 -7.39
C PRO A 45 6.75 -13.69 -7.67
N GLU A 46 6.52 -14.63 -6.76
CA GLU A 46 5.47 -15.63 -6.91
C GLU A 46 4.07 -15.02 -6.77
N VAL A 47 3.88 -14.09 -5.82
CA VAL A 47 2.64 -13.30 -5.71
C VAL A 47 2.36 -12.54 -7.01
N PHE A 48 3.38 -11.90 -7.59
CA PHE A 48 3.25 -11.10 -8.80
C PHE A 48 2.90 -11.92 -10.04
N LYS A 49 3.57 -13.06 -10.27
CA LYS A 49 3.24 -14.01 -11.36
C LYS A 49 1.78 -14.46 -11.27
N ASN A 50 1.39 -14.97 -10.09
CA ASN A 50 0.05 -15.45 -9.82
C ASN A 50 -1.02 -14.36 -9.98
N ALA A 51 -0.69 -13.10 -9.68
CA ALA A 51 -1.59 -11.97 -9.89
C ALA A 51 -1.78 -11.63 -11.37
N ILE A 52 -0.72 -11.69 -12.18
CA ILE A 52 -0.79 -11.50 -13.64
C ILE A 52 -1.59 -12.63 -14.32
N GLU A 53 -1.37 -13.87 -13.91
CA GLU A 53 -2.07 -15.05 -14.44
C GLU A 53 -3.58 -15.00 -14.18
N GLU A 54 -4.01 -14.50 -13.02
CA GLU A 54 -5.43 -14.39 -12.64
C GLU A 54 -6.10 -13.08 -13.09
N GLY A 55 -5.37 -11.96 -13.07
CA GLY A 55 -5.89 -10.65 -13.50
C GLY A 55 -6.11 -10.54 -15.02
N SER A 56 -5.66 -11.53 -15.77
CA SER A 56 -5.99 -11.75 -17.18
C SER A 56 -7.44 -12.23 -17.33
N GLU A 57 -8.43 -11.32 -17.25
CA GLU A 57 -9.79 -11.65 -17.68
C GLU A 57 -9.77 -12.08 -19.16
N THR A 58 -10.09 -13.36 -19.41
CA THR A 58 -9.81 -14.10 -20.64
C THR A 58 -10.35 -13.44 -21.91
N THR A 59 -9.55 -12.57 -22.52
CA THR A 59 -9.86 -11.92 -23.81
C THR A 59 -9.52 -12.85 -24.98
N GLY A 60 -10.16 -14.02 -25.02
CA GLY A 60 -10.13 -15.00 -26.12
C GLY A 60 -8.82 -15.77 -26.37
N ASN A 61 -7.65 -15.15 -26.15
CA ASN A 61 -6.35 -15.63 -26.63
C ASN A 61 -5.26 -15.67 -25.53
N GLY A 62 -5.56 -16.16 -24.32
CA GLY A 62 -4.56 -16.69 -23.35
C GLY A 62 -3.38 -15.80 -22.92
N ILE A 63 -3.34 -14.52 -23.28
CA ILE A 63 -2.25 -13.57 -23.04
C ILE A 63 -2.84 -12.43 -22.21
N PRO A 64 -2.28 -12.12 -21.01
CA PRO A 64 -2.78 -11.03 -20.19
C PRO A 64 -2.65 -9.70 -20.92
N SER A 65 -3.70 -8.87 -20.87
CA SER A 65 -3.64 -7.50 -21.39
C SER A 65 -2.47 -6.74 -20.76
N ARG A 66 -1.67 -6.07 -21.59
CA ARG A 66 -0.49 -5.31 -21.15
C ARG A 66 -0.85 -4.28 -20.08
N ASP A 67 -2.02 -3.65 -20.22
CA ASP A 67 -2.49 -2.61 -19.31
C ASP A 67 -2.89 -3.18 -17.94
N ASP A 68 -3.37 -4.42 -17.88
CA ASP A 68 -3.63 -5.11 -16.61
C ASP A 68 -2.34 -5.53 -15.91
N GLN A 69 -1.34 -6.03 -16.65
CA GLN A 69 -0.02 -6.29 -16.10
C GLN A 69 0.61 -5.01 -15.51
N LEU A 70 0.51 -3.88 -16.24
CA LEU A 70 0.95 -2.56 -15.77
C LEU A 70 0.18 -2.10 -14.53
N ARG A 71 -1.15 -2.26 -14.51
CA ARG A 71 -2.01 -1.92 -13.37
C ARG A 71 -1.64 -2.70 -12.12
N ILE A 72 -1.42 -4.01 -12.23
CA ILE A 72 -1.00 -4.88 -11.12
C ILE A 72 0.40 -4.48 -10.62
N SER A 73 1.37 -4.29 -11.54
CA SER A 73 2.73 -3.82 -11.23
C SER A 73 2.71 -2.50 -10.45
N ARG A 74 1.94 -1.51 -10.91
CA ARG A 74 1.82 -0.19 -10.24
C ARG A 74 1.15 -0.31 -8.88
N ARG A 75 0.04 -1.05 -8.75
CA ARG A 75 -0.66 -1.25 -7.46
C ARG A 75 0.19 -1.98 -6.41
N LEU A 76 0.98 -2.97 -6.82
CA LEU A 76 1.86 -3.70 -5.92
C LEU A 76 3.05 -2.82 -5.48
N ARG A 77 3.65 -2.04 -6.38
CA ARG A 77 4.68 -1.04 -6.03
C ARG A 77 4.14 0.05 -5.09
N GLU A 78 2.95 0.56 -5.38
CA GLU A 78 2.30 1.59 -4.56
C GLU A 78 1.98 1.10 -3.14
N ALA A 79 1.47 -0.13 -3.00
CA ALA A 79 1.21 -0.74 -1.69
C ALA A 79 2.50 -0.86 -0.86
N LEU A 80 3.59 -1.34 -1.46
CA LEU A 80 4.90 -1.44 -0.78
C LEU A 80 5.47 -0.07 -0.36
N LEU A 81 5.23 0.98 -1.16
CA LEU A 81 5.59 2.35 -0.80
C LEU A 81 4.74 2.87 0.37
N LYS A 82 3.41 2.75 0.30
CA LYS A 82 2.51 3.19 1.39
C LYS A 82 2.73 2.42 2.69
N ALA A 83 3.01 1.13 2.63
CA ALA A 83 3.35 0.31 3.80
C ALA A 83 4.61 0.81 4.54
N SER A 84 5.57 1.39 3.83
CA SER A 84 6.80 1.94 4.44
C SER A 84 6.58 3.16 5.34
N ALA A 85 5.44 3.84 5.20
CA ALA A 85 5.03 4.92 6.10
C ALA A 85 4.71 4.44 7.52
N VAL A 86 4.28 3.17 7.67
CA VAL A 86 3.74 2.63 8.93
C VAL A 86 4.61 1.50 9.51
N GLY A 87 5.18 0.63 8.67
CA GLY A 87 6.20 -0.34 9.11
C GLY A 87 7.59 0.24 9.38
N GLY A 88 7.69 1.57 9.41
CA GLY A 88 8.93 2.33 9.49
C GLY A 88 9.83 2.17 8.25
N MET A 89 10.87 3.00 8.20
CA MET A 89 11.98 2.85 7.26
C MET A 89 13.19 2.26 8.01
N PRO A 90 13.37 0.93 8.04
CA PRO A 90 14.39 0.30 8.88
C PRO A 90 15.80 0.49 8.33
N LYS A 91 16.70 0.97 9.20
CA LYS A 91 18.15 0.68 9.19
C LYS A 91 18.31 -0.79 9.61
N VAL A 92 19.23 -1.62 9.11
CA VAL A 92 20.33 -1.54 8.10
C VAL A 92 20.54 -3.00 7.60
N PRO A 93 21.15 -3.32 6.43
CA PRO A 93 21.80 -2.45 5.44
C PRO A 93 20.99 -2.19 4.15
N ARG A 94 19.77 -2.74 4.00
CA ARG A 94 18.80 -2.33 2.98
C ARG A 94 17.38 -2.37 3.55
N PRO A 95 16.55 -1.32 3.39
CA PRO A 95 15.21 -1.26 3.99
C PRO A 95 14.25 -2.24 3.31
N ARG A 96 13.26 -2.73 4.08
CA ARG A 96 12.31 -3.78 3.66
C ARG A 96 11.59 -3.45 2.35
N SER A 97 11.10 -2.22 2.21
CA SER A 97 10.46 -1.73 0.98
C SER A 97 11.40 -1.73 -0.22
N ILE A 98 12.69 -1.39 -0.07
CA ILE A 98 13.66 -1.49 -1.17
C ILE A 98 13.94 -2.95 -1.53
N ASN A 99 14.11 -3.85 -0.56
CA ASN A 99 14.30 -5.27 -0.88
C ASN A 99 13.05 -5.87 -1.56
N ALA A 100 11.85 -5.47 -1.13
CA ALA A 100 10.59 -5.85 -1.75
C ALA A 100 10.46 -5.32 -3.19
N LEU A 101 10.74 -4.03 -3.41
CA LEU A 101 10.69 -3.40 -4.73
C LEU A 101 11.79 -3.90 -5.68
N MET A 102 12.98 -4.23 -5.16
CA MET A 102 14.08 -4.81 -5.95
C MET A 102 13.82 -6.27 -6.32
N SER A 103 13.26 -7.07 -5.39
CA SER A 103 12.78 -8.43 -5.67
C SER A 103 11.71 -8.40 -6.75
N LEU A 104 10.71 -7.53 -6.60
CA LEU A 104 9.69 -7.29 -7.63
C LEU A 104 10.31 -6.86 -8.97
N LYS A 105 11.23 -5.87 -8.97
CA LYS A 105 11.92 -5.43 -10.20
C LYS A 105 12.62 -6.59 -10.90
N SER A 106 13.24 -7.53 -10.17
CA SER A 106 13.89 -8.70 -10.78
C SER A 106 12.92 -9.69 -11.43
N ALA A 107 11.64 -9.66 -11.04
CA ALA A 107 10.57 -10.49 -11.58
C ALA A 107 9.67 -9.76 -12.59
N THR A 108 9.85 -8.44 -12.76
CA THR A 108 9.05 -7.59 -13.63
C THR A 108 9.80 -7.37 -14.95
N PRO A 109 9.26 -7.82 -16.10
CA PRO A 109 9.82 -7.51 -17.41
C PRO A 109 10.01 -6.00 -17.65
N GLU A 110 11.03 -5.65 -18.41
CA GLU A 110 11.43 -4.26 -18.65
C GLU A 110 10.29 -3.39 -19.21
N TYR A 111 9.43 -3.95 -20.07
CA TYR A 111 8.26 -3.27 -20.64
C TYR A 111 7.13 -2.94 -19.64
N LEU A 112 7.24 -3.39 -18.38
CA LEU A 112 6.34 -3.10 -17.25
C LEU A 112 6.96 -2.20 -16.16
N LEU A 113 8.21 -1.77 -16.35
CA LEU A 113 8.86 -0.79 -15.49
C LEU A 113 8.49 0.62 -15.97
N ASP A 114 8.34 1.56 -15.03
CA ASP A 114 8.22 2.98 -15.37
C ASP A 114 9.63 3.60 -15.38
N GLU A 115 9.98 4.32 -16.45
CA GLU A 115 11.28 5.00 -16.59
C GLU A 115 11.47 6.09 -15.52
N PRO A 116 12.66 6.19 -14.89
CA PRO A 116 12.95 7.21 -13.90
C PRO A 116 12.97 8.60 -14.55
N GLY A 117 12.17 9.52 -14.03
CA GLY A 117 12.14 10.92 -14.50
C GLY A 117 11.02 11.26 -15.49
N MET A 118 10.15 10.31 -15.87
CA MET A 118 9.03 10.55 -16.80
C MET A 118 7.95 11.54 -16.26
N GLY A 119 8.04 11.99 -15.01
CA GLY A 119 7.12 12.97 -14.40
C GLY A 119 5.66 12.52 -14.22
N THR A 120 5.33 11.27 -14.56
CA THR A 120 3.96 10.76 -14.62
C THR A 120 3.30 10.51 -13.26
N SER A 121 4.08 10.24 -12.21
CA SER A 121 3.54 9.96 -10.87
C SER A 121 3.11 11.24 -10.15
N LEU A 122 1.97 11.21 -9.46
CA LEU A 122 1.49 12.33 -8.62
C LEU A 122 2.54 12.81 -7.62
N ARG A 123 3.32 11.91 -7.01
CA ARG A 123 4.38 12.29 -6.05
C ARG A 123 5.49 13.14 -6.65
N HIS A 124 5.75 13.01 -7.96
CA HIS A 124 6.71 13.89 -8.63
C HIS A 124 6.12 15.31 -8.74
N LYS A 125 4.86 15.41 -9.16
CA LYS A 125 4.11 16.66 -9.23
C LYS A 125 3.94 17.32 -7.86
N ASP A 126 3.69 16.53 -6.81
CA ASP A 126 3.58 17.01 -5.41
C ASP A 126 4.88 17.69 -4.92
N ILE A 127 6.04 17.31 -5.48
CA ILE A 127 7.36 17.83 -5.10
C ILE A 127 7.81 18.99 -5.98
N HIS A 128 7.51 18.95 -7.28
CA HIS A 128 8.05 19.91 -8.26
C HIS A 128 7.04 20.98 -8.72
N ASP A 129 5.75 20.64 -8.82
CA ASP A 129 4.74 21.49 -9.49
C ASP A 129 3.64 21.99 -8.54
N THR A 130 3.37 21.25 -7.46
CA THR A 130 2.22 21.49 -6.58
C THR A 130 2.62 22.33 -5.37
N ALA A 131 1.80 23.31 -5.00
CA ALA A 131 2.05 24.11 -3.81
C ALA A 131 1.95 23.25 -2.53
N LEU A 132 2.95 23.35 -1.64
CA LEU A 132 3.02 22.61 -0.37
C LEU A 132 1.70 22.68 0.43
N ALA A 133 1.04 23.83 0.47
CA ALA A 133 -0.24 24.01 1.16
C ALA A 133 -1.34 23.06 0.65
N GLN A 134 -1.43 22.83 -0.66
CA GLN A 134 -2.41 21.94 -1.27
C GLN A 134 -2.13 20.46 -0.93
N VAL A 135 -0.86 20.07 -0.91
CA VAL A 135 -0.45 18.71 -0.52
C VAL A 135 -0.76 18.43 0.95
N LEU A 136 -0.52 19.42 1.83
CA LEU A 136 -0.85 19.33 3.26
C LEU A 136 -2.36 19.35 3.51
N GLU A 137 -3.13 20.16 2.79
CA GLU A 137 -4.59 20.18 2.85
C GLU A 137 -5.19 18.83 2.44
N ARG A 138 -4.74 18.26 1.30
CA ARG A 138 -5.11 16.90 0.87
C ARG A 138 -4.78 15.84 1.93
N GLY A 139 -3.61 15.95 2.55
CA GLY A 139 -3.20 15.11 3.68
C GLY A 139 -4.11 15.23 4.89
N GLN A 140 -4.51 16.46 5.25
CA GLN A 140 -5.40 16.74 6.37
C GLN A 140 -6.81 16.19 6.12
N VAL A 141 -7.38 16.42 4.93
CA VAL A 141 -8.70 15.87 4.53
C VAL A 141 -8.69 14.33 4.60
N PHE A 142 -7.61 13.69 4.14
CA PHE A 142 -7.47 12.23 4.20
C PHE A 142 -7.32 11.71 5.65
N PHE A 143 -6.58 12.44 6.50
CA PHE A 143 -6.46 12.14 7.93
C PHE A 143 -7.81 12.28 8.67
N ASP A 144 -8.55 13.34 8.38
CA ASP A 144 -9.89 13.58 8.91
C ASP A 144 -10.91 12.52 8.43
N ALA A 145 -10.77 12.00 7.21
CA ALA A 145 -11.60 10.91 6.70
C ALA A 145 -11.34 9.57 7.43
N ILE A 146 -10.09 9.29 7.84
CA ILE A 146 -9.73 8.06 8.59
C ILE A 146 -10.17 8.16 10.05
N TYR A 147 -9.80 9.24 10.74
CA TYR A 147 -10.02 9.37 12.18
C TYR A 147 -11.34 10.05 12.56
N GLY A 148 -12.04 10.66 11.60
CA GLY A 148 -13.35 11.26 11.78
C GLY A 148 -13.39 12.21 12.98
N LYS A 149 -14.34 11.97 13.90
CA LYS A 149 -14.58 12.85 15.06
C LYS A 149 -13.39 12.97 16.03
N ILE A 150 -12.43 12.03 16.03
CA ILE A 150 -11.27 12.06 16.93
C ILE A 150 -10.00 12.61 16.27
N SER A 151 -10.03 12.98 14.98
CA SER A 151 -8.85 13.46 14.24
C SER A 151 -8.14 14.64 14.93
N ARG A 152 -8.89 15.71 15.23
CA ARG A 152 -8.36 16.90 15.94
C ARG A 152 -7.78 16.56 17.32
N ARG A 153 -8.34 15.58 18.02
CA ARG A 153 -7.80 15.11 19.31
C ARG A 153 -6.47 14.40 19.11
N ILE A 154 -6.38 13.48 18.15
CA ILE A 154 -5.16 12.74 17.86
C ILE A 154 -4.06 13.69 17.39
N MET A 155 -4.34 14.58 16.42
CA MET A 155 -3.33 15.55 15.96
C MET A 155 -2.88 16.47 17.09
N GLY A 156 -3.80 16.94 17.93
CA GLY A 156 -3.46 17.71 19.14
C GLY A 156 -2.59 16.93 20.13
N GLN A 157 -2.81 15.62 20.31
CA GLN A 157 -1.95 14.76 21.14
C GLN A 157 -0.55 14.55 20.52
N LEU A 158 -0.43 14.50 19.18
CA LEU A 158 0.87 14.43 18.50
C LEU A 158 1.64 15.76 18.66
N ASP A 159 0.98 16.89 18.46
CA ASP A 159 1.55 18.24 18.63
C ASP A 159 1.97 18.51 20.10
N GLN A 160 1.21 17.98 21.07
CA GLN A 160 1.45 18.14 22.51
C GLN A 160 2.28 17.00 23.15
N SER A 161 2.83 16.08 22.34
CA SER A 161 3.54 14.88 22.82
C SER A 161 4.89 15.14 23.53
N GLY A 162 5.30 16.40 23.67
CA GLY A 162 6.66 16.80 24.05
C GLY A 162 7.65 16.83 22.89
N ALA A 163 7.29 16.28 21.73
CA ALA A 163 8.04 16.37 20.48
C ALA A 163 7.14 16.95 19.37
N PRO A 164 7.11 18.28 19.15
CA PRO A 164 6.20 18.90 18.18
C PRO A 164 6.44 18.41 16.74
N ASP A 165 7.67 17.98 16.44
CA ASP A 165 8.04 17.36 15.16
C ASP A 165 7.23 16.08 14.85
N LEU A 166 6.67 15.40 15.85
CA LEU A 166 5.82 14.22 15.64
C LEU A 166 4.55 14.58 14.87
N GLY A 167 3.92 15.70 15.20
CA GLY A 167 2.76 16.22 14.48
C GLY A 167 3.12 16.73 13.08
N LEU A 168 4.33 17.27 12.89
CA LEU A 168 4.81 17.66 11.56
C LEU A 168 5.09 16.43 10.67
N LEU A 169 5.74 15.40 11.23
CA LEU A 169 6.00 14.13 10.55
C LEU A 169 4.71 13.42 10.13
N ALA A 170 3.68 13.46 10.98
CA ALA A 170 2.35 12.95 10.63
C ALA A 170 1.78 13.70 9.41
N ARG A 171 1.73 15.04 9.45
CA ARG A 171 1.21 15.87 8.33
C ARG A 171 1.97 15.62 7.02
N LEU A 172 3.30 15.51 7.05
CA LEU A 172 4.11 15.16 5.88
C LEU A 172 3.80 13.76 5.34
N THR A 173 3.64 12.78 6.23
CA THR A 173 3.36 11.38 5.86
C THR A 173 1.99 11.22 5.23
N TYR A 174 0.96 11.82 5.83
CA TYR A 174 -0.39 11.81 5.26
C TYR A 174 -0.49 12.63 3.97
N GLY A 175 0.20 13.78 3.87
CA GLY A 175 0.27 14.61 2.66
C GLY A 175 0.95 13.91 1.48
N TYR A 176 2.22 13.55 1.60
CA TYR A 176 3.03 13.06 0.47
C TYR A 176 2.92 11.55 0.18
N VAL A 177 2.62 10.74 1.19
CA VAL A 177 2.65 9.27 1.03
C VAL A 177 1.26 8.67 0.94
N LEU A 178 0.38 8.95 1.91
CA LEU A 178 -0.88 8.22 2.05
C LEU A 178 -2.05 8.79 1.23
N SER A 179 -2.20 10.12 1.17
CA SER A 179 -3.33 10.79 0.50
C SER A 179 -3.30 10.80 -1.03
N ASN A 180 -2.22 10.31 -1.65
CA ASN A 180 -2.18 10.06 -3.10
C ASN A 180 -3.11 8.88 -3.44
N THR A 181 -4.17 9.11 -4.20
CA THR A 181 -5.18 8.09 -4.53
C THR A 181 -5.19 7.64 -5.99
N ASP A 182 -4.20 8.05 -6.79
CA ASP A 182 -4.17 7.80 -8.25
C ASP A 182 -4.03 6.31 -8.63
N VAL A 183 -3.41 5.51 -7.75
CA VAL A 183 -3.10 4.09 -8.00
C VAL A 183 -3.83 3.14 -7.04
N LEU A 184 -4.01 3.54 -5.78
CA LEU A 184 -4.78 2.80 -4.77
C LEU A 184 -5.84 3.70 -4.16
N THR A 185 -7.07 3.22 -4.09
CA THR A 185 -8.18 3.98 -3.49
C THR A 185 -7.94 4.22 -1.98
N PRO A 186 -8.68 5.14 -1.34
CA PRO A 186 -8.63 5.32 0.12
C PRO A 186 -8.92 4.02 0.91
N ALA A 187 -9.85 3.18 0.44
CA ALA A 187 -10.18 1.91 1.08
C ALA A 187 -9.02 0.89 0.92
N GLU A 188 -8.45 0.79 -0.28
CA GLU A 188 -7.31 -0.10 -0.56
C GLU A 188 -6.06 0.31 0.21
N THR A 189 -5.83 1.62 0.32
CA THR A 189 -4.79 2.19 1.19
C THR A 189 -4.98 1.76 2.63
N SER A 190 -6.21 1.78 3.15
CA SER A 190 -6.51 1.30 4.50
C SER A 190 -6.19 -0.18 4.67
N PHE A 191 -6.49 -1.03 3.67
CA PHE A 191 -6.09 -2.44 3.69
C PHE A 191 -4.57 -2.63 3.73
N VAL A 192 -3.80 -1.83 2.99
CA VAL A 192 -2.33 -1.84 3.03
C VAL A 192 -1.81 -1.47 4.43
N LEU A 193 -2.34 -0.43 5.06
CA LEU A 193 -1.92 -0.03 6.41
C LEU A 193 -2.21 -1.15 7.43
N ILE A 194 -3.42 -1.71 7.41
CA ILE A 194 -3.82 -2.83 8.28
C ILE A 194 -2.94 -4.07 8.04
N ALA A 195 -2.72 -4.46 6.78
CA ALA A 195 -1.86 -5.58 6.40
C ALA A 195 -0.39 -5.40 6.80
N SER A 196 0.08 -4.15 6.90
CA SER A 196 1.42 -3.84 7.42
C SER A 196 1.48 -3.92 8.95
N LEU A 197 0.41 -3.58 9.66
CA LEU A 197 0.35 -3.50 11.13
C LEU A 197 0.12 -4.85 11.82
N ILE A 198 -0.77 -5.69 11.28
CA ILE A 198 -1.10 -6.99 11.89
C ILE A 198 0.15 -7.87 12.13
N PRO A 199 1.10 -8.02 11.19
CA PRO A 199 2.30 -8.84 11.39
C PRO A 199 3.33 -8.24 12.36
N GLN A 200 3.14 -6.99 12.77
CA GLN A 200 4.01 -6.29 13.73
C GLN A 200 3.42 -6.27 15.16
N ASP A 201 2.28 -6.96 15.38
CA ASP A 201 1.60 -7.07 16.67
C ASP A 201 1.28 -5.73 17.36
N VAL A 202 0.95 -4.72 16.54
CA VAL A 202 0.61 -3.37 17.03
C VAL A 202 -0.86 -3.34 17.47
N SER A 203 -1.13 -4.00 18.60
CA SER A 203 -2.45 -4.28 19.18
C SER A 203 -3.38 -3.07 19.37
N VAL A 204 -2.83 -1.85 19.39
CA VAL A 204 -3.60 -0.60 19.51
C VAL A 204 -4.53 -0.36 18.31
N PHE A 205 -4.22 -0.88 17.12
CA PHE A 205 -5.06 -0.65 15.92
C PHE A 205 -6.19 -1.69 15.75
N SER A 206 -6.11 -2.85 16.40
CA SER A 206 -7.20 -3.85 16.39
C SER A 206 -8.40 -3.47 17.27
N GLU A 207 -8.20 -2.62 18.28
CA GLU A 207 -9.26 -2.19 19.21
C GLU A 207 -9.98 -0.90 18.79
N GLN A 208 -9.60 -0.23 17.69
CA GLN A 208 -10.40 0.87 17.13
C GLN A 208 -11.40 0.33 16.10
N PRO A 209 -12.70 0.21 16.43
CA PRO A 209 -13.64 -0.47 15.56
C PRO A 209 -14.04 0.40 14.35
N LEU A 210 -13.67 -0.08 13.16
CA LEU A 210 -14.49 -0.02 11.94
C LEU A 210 -15.10 1.35 11.55
N GLY A 211 -14.40 2.45 11.84
CA GLY A 211 -14.74 3.77 11.26
C GLY A 211 -14.61 3.77 9.73
N CYS A 212 -13.49 3.26 9.21
CA CYS A 212 -13.21 3.19 7.78
C CYS A 212 -14.21 2.31 7.01
N THR A 213 -14.52 1.08 7.49
CA THR A 213 -15.34 0.14 6.71
C THR A 213 -16.79 0.57 6.57
N LYS A 214 -17.39 1.22 7.57
CA LYS A 214 -18.76 1.76 7.42
C LYS A 214 -18.83 3.09 6.69
N THR A 215 -17.82 3.95 6.79
CA THR A 215 -17.90 5.31 6.21
C THR A 215 -17.40 5.35 4.77
N MET A 216 -16.40 4.54 4.42
CA MET A 216 -15.76 4.56 3.10
C MET A 216 -16.48 3.66 2.09
N CYS A 217 -16.91 2.45 2.48
CA CYS A 217 -17.74 1.60 1.60
C CYS A 217 -19.12 2.21 1.30
N ASN A 218 -19.65 3.09 2.15
CA ASN A 218 -20.88 3.84 1.85
C ASN A 218 -20.65 5.10 1.00
N ALA A 219 -19.41 5.57 0.86
CA ALA A 219 -19.08 6.71 -0.02
C ALA A 219 -19.07 6.28 -1.50
N GLU A 220 -18.67 5.04 -1.79
CA GLU A 220 -18.73 4.43 -3.13
C GLU A 220 -20.17 4.15 -3.60
N ALA A 221 -21.19 4.34 -2.76
CA ALA A 221 -22.61 4.23 -3.13
C ALA A 221 -23.25 5.57 -3.54
N LYS A 222 -22.46 6.66 -3.66
CA LYS A 222 -22.94 8.01 -4.00
C LYS A 222 -22.03 8.79 -4.97
N LEU A 223 -21.19 8.08 -5.72
CA LEU A 223 -20.45 8.58 -6.89
C LEU A 223 -20.69 7.62 -8.06
#